data_AF-A0A174LY36-F1
#
_entry.id   AF-A0A174LY36-F1
#
_cell.length_a   1.000
_cell.length_b   1.000
_cell.length_c   1.000
_cell.angle_alpha   90.00
_cell.angle_beta   90.00
_cell.angle_gamma   90.00
#
_symmetry.space_group_name_H-M   'P 1'
#
loop_
_entity.id
_entity.type
_entity.pdbx_description
1 polymer ?
#
loop_
_entity_poly.entity_id
_entity_poly.type
_entity_poly.pdbx_seq_one_letter_code
_entity_poly.pdbx_strand_id
1 'polypeptide(L)'
;MMTKINADNLKYLTLRQKKAAILMLEGKSYVEISKILGCSKQNVSQLLKSAGNQVEIKSSSKQMFIPSLKKQEKITIKKQEEVRRKQESARRKRESARKRQEETQLYRKERYLGKSLSVLTPAESRVFLLWLDGFTYREIGEKLQVSAGIGTLLNRARKKLDGTYEETRQQINLRRKENRKKCHEEDSEIQHKLKSREQRLSEMREYNKRYYQAYREEILSRRKSKKNVPKV
;
A
#
# COMPACT_ATOMS: atom_id res chain seq x y z
N MET A 1 -18.03 -39.46 20.97
CA MET A 1 -16.85 -39.61 20.07
C MET A 1 -16.12 -40.88 20.46
N MET A 2 -16.33 -41.97 19.71
CA MET A 2 -15.66 -43.23 19.98
C MET A 2 -14.15 -43.09 19.77
N THR A 3 -13.37 -43.44 20.78
CA THR A 3 -11.91 -43.34 20.78
C THR A 3 -11.32 -44.44 19.92
N LYS A 4 -10.76 -44.06 18.77
CA LYS A 4 -10.11 -44.96 17.80
C LYS A 4 -8.72 -45.46 18.25
N ILE A 5 -8.35 -45.19 19.51
CA ILE A 5 -7.04 -45.48 20.09
C ILE A 5 -7.25 -46.60 21.12
N ASN A 6 -6.66 -47.76 20.85
CA ASN A 6 -6.67 -48.94 21.72
C ASN A 6 -5.22 -49.36 22.04
N ALA A 7 -5.04 -50.24 23.03
CA ALA A 7 -3.73 -50.71 23.49
C ALA A 7 -2.83 -51.23 22.34
N ASP A 8 -3.43 -51.96 21.38
CA ASP A 8 -2.70 -52.58 20.26
C ASP A 8 -2.12 -51.56 19.26
N ASN A 9 -2.69 -50.36 19.22
CA ASN A 9 -2.33 -49.30 18.27
C ASN A 9 -1.37 -48.26 18.85
N LEU A 10 -1.03 -48.36 20.14
CA LEU A 10 -0.07 -47.48 20.81
C LEU A 10 1.30 -47.50 20.13
N LYS A 11 1.68 -48.59 19.45
CA LYS A 11 2.98 -48.71 18.75
C LYS A 11 3.21 -47.62 17.69
N TYR A 12 2.14 -47.07 17.12
CA TYR A 12 2.21 -46.11 16.02
C TYR A 12 2.39 -44.64 16.45
N LEU A 13 2.30 -44.37 17.75
CA LEU A 13 2.29 -43.04 18.37
C LEU A 13 3.66 -42.60 18.89
N THR A 14 3.87 -41.29 19.03
CA THR A 14 5.05 -40.73 19.71
C THR A 14 4.99 -40.95 21.22
N LEU A 15 6.13 -40.91 21.92
CA LEU A 15 6.20 -41.14 23.37
C LEU A 15 5.21 -40.27 24.18
N ARG A 16 5.07 -39.00 23.77
CA ARG A 16 4.16 -38.05 24.43
C ARG A 16 2.68 -38.36 24.16
N GLN A 17 2.35 -38.82 22.95
CA GLN A 17 1.02 -39.30 22.58
C GLN A 17 0.67 -40.62 23.27
N LYS A 18 1.62 -41.56 23.39
CA LYS A 18 1.43 -42.81 24.13
C LYS A 18 1.08 -42.54 25.58
N LYS A 19 1.83 -41.67 26.27
CA LYS A 19 1.54 -41.30 27.66
C LYS A 19 0.13 -40.73 27.82
N ALA A 20 -0.29 -39.80 26.95
CA ALA A 20 -1.64 -39.24 26.99
C ALA A 20 -2.73 -40.28 26.69
N ALA A 21 -2.50 -41.16 25.70
CA ALA A 21 -3.44 -42.20 25.31
C ALA A 21 -3.60 -43.28 26.38
N ILE A 22 -2.52 -43.68 27.06
CA ILE A 22 -2.57 -44.63 28.18
C ILE A 22 -3.38 -44.03 29.33
N LEU A 23 -3.11 -42.79 29.74
CA LEU A 23 -3.88 -42.11 30.79
C LEU A 23 -5.37 -41.96 30.43
N MET A 24 -5.68 -41.78 29.15
CA MET A 24 -7.07 -41.76 28.67
C MET A 24 -7.73 -43.15 28.71
N LEU A 25 -6.99 -44.21 28.35
CA LEU A 25 -7.45 -45.60 28.44
C LEU A 25 -7.65 -46.06 29.89
N GLU A 26 -6.86 -45.52 30.82
CA GLU A 26 -7.05 -45.66 32.27
C GLU A 26 -8.29 -44.90 32.79
N GLY A 27 -9.02 -44.18 31.93
CA GLY A 27 -10.24 -43.47 32.29
C GLY A 27 -10.04 -42.06 32.87
N LYS A 28 -8.80 -41.53 32.85
CA LYS A 28 -8.54 -40.17 33.38
C LYS A 28 -9.15 -39.11 32.47
N SER A 29 -9.69 -38.06 33.09
CA SER A 29 -10.27 -36.93 32.39
C SER A 29 -9.19 -36.08 31.70
N TYR A 30 -9.59 -35.31 30.68
CA TYR A 30 -8.69 -34.39 29.99
C TYR A 30 -7.99 -33.38 30.91
N VAL A 31 -8.60 -33.03 32.05
CA VAL A 31 -8.05 -32.09 33.02
C VAL A 31 -6.98 -32.76 33.88
N GLU A 32 -7.19 -34.01 34.29
CA GLU A 32 -6.19 -34.78 35.03
C GLU A 32 -4.97 -35.09 34.16
N ILE A 33 -5.20 -35.47 32.90
CA ILE A 33 -4.13 -35.69 31.92
C ILE A 33 -3.31 -34.41 31.72
N SER A 34 -3.97 -33.24 31.68
CA SER A 34 -3.28 -31.97 31.48
C SER A 34 -2.37 -31.61 32.66
N LYS A 35 -2.81 -31.89 33.90
CA LYS A 35 -1.99 -31.73 35.11
C LYS A 35 -0.79 -32.68 35.11
N ILE A 36 -0.99 -33.95 34.74
CA ILE A 36 0.08 -34.96 34.71
C ILE A 36 1.13 -34.66 33.63
N LEU A 37 0.69 -34.17 32.46
CA LEU A 37 1.58 -33.86 31.33
C LEU A 37 2.14 -32.43 31.35
N GLY A 38 1.76 -31.61 32.34
CA GLY A 38 2.18 -30.22 32.46
C GLY A 38 1.77 -29.36 31.25
N CYS A 39 0.57 -29.54 30.72
CA CYS A 39 0.09 -28.81 29.54
C CYS A 39 -1.38 -28.37 29.68
N SER A 40 -1.87 -27.58 28.74
CA SER A 40 -3.27 -27.12 28.73
C SER A 40 -4.23 -28.22 28.26
N LYS A 41 -5.50 -28.14 28.69
CA LYS A 41 -6.57 -29.06 28.26
C LYS A 41 -6.73 -29.08 26.73
N GLN A 42 -6.61 -27.93 26.08
CA GLN A 42 -6.67 -27.81 24.61
C GLN A 42 -5.54 -28.58 23.94
N ASN A 43 -4.32 -28.50 24.50
CA ASN A 43 -3.18 -29.25 24.00
C ASN A 43 -3.37 -30.76 24.16
N VAL A 44 -3.95 -31.22 25.28
CA VAL A 44 -4.29 -32.65 25.45
C VAL A 44 -5.32 -33.10 24.41
N SER A 45 -6.38 -32.30 24.17
CA SER A 45 -7.39 -32.61 23.16
C SER A 45 -6.78 -32.71 21.76
N GLN A 46 -5.93 -31.75 21.38
CA GLN A 46 -5.28 -31.75 20.07
C GLN A 46 -4.30 -32.93 19.92
N LEU A 47 -3.59 -33.27 21.01
CA LEU A 47 -2.64 -34.36 21.06
C LEU A 47 -3.33 -35.71 20.88
N LEU A 48 -4.49 -35.92 21.51
CA LEU A 48 -5.30 -37.13 21.33
C LEU A 48 -5.99 -37.20 19.96
N LYS A 49 -6.44 -36.07 19.39
CA LYS A 49 -6.94 -36.01 18.01
C LYS A 49 -5.86 -36.38 16.99
N SER A 50 -4.66 -35.82 17.14
CA SER A 50 -3.52 -36.12 16.28
C SER A 50 -3.08 -37.59 16.38
N ALA A 51 -3.18 -38.18 17.59
CA ALA A 51 -2.90 -39.59 17.83
C ALA A 51 -3.92 -40.49 17.11
N GLY A 52 -5.22 -40.18 17.19
CA GLY A 52 -6.26 -40.90 16.46
C GLY A 52 -6.03 -40.91 14.95
N ASN A 53 -5.72 -39.75 14.36
CA ASN A 53 -5.45 -39.64 12.93
C ASN A 53 -4.19 -40.43 12.50
N GLN A 54 -3.13 -40.44 13.33
CA GLN A 54 -1.93 -41.22 13.04
C GLN A 54 -2.18 -42.72 13.07
N VAL A 55 -3.02 -43.18 14.01
CA VAL A 55 -3.44 -44.59 14.07
C VAL A 55 -4.23 -44.95 12.83
N GLU A 56 -5.18 -44.12 12.38
CA GLU A 56 -5.97 -44.36 11.16
C GLU A 56 -5.12 -44.43 9.89
N ILE A 57 -4.18 -43.50 9.72
CA ILE A 57 -3.32 -43.48 8.53
C ILE A 57 -2.47 -44.75 8.46
N LYS A 58 -1.94 -45.21 9.60
CA LYS A 58 -1.05 -46.38 9.70
C LYS A 58 -1.78 -47.72 9.73
N SER A 59 -3.01 -47.78 10.27
CA SER A 59 -3.86 -48.98 10.22
C SER A 59 -4.51 -49.16 8.85
N SER A 60 -4.86 -48.06 8.18
CA SER A 60 -5.36 -48.04 6.79
C SER A 60 -4.25 -48.25 5.75
N SER A 61 -2.98 -48.32 6.15
CA SER A 61 -1.85 -48.56 5.23
C SER A 61 -1.86 -49.92 4.52
N LYS A 62 -2.80 -50.84 4.82
CA LYS A 62 -3.06 -52.02 3.98
C LYS A 62 -3.93 -51.73 2.76
N GLN A 63 -4.61 -50.58 2.71
CA GLN A 63 -5.39 -50.12 1.57
C GLN A 63 -5.33 -48.58 1.52
N MET A 64 -4.39 -48.01 0.77
CA MET A 64 -4.59 -46.77 -0.01
C MET A 64 -3.37 -46.46 -0.88
N PHE A 65 -3.59 -46.64 -2.19
CA PHE A 65 -3.01 -45.95 -3.34
C PHE A 65 -1.96 -44.88 -3.03
N ILE A 66 -0.69 -45.20 -3.29
CA ILE A 66 0.40 -44.23 -3.43
C ILE A 66 0.03 -43.33 -4.62
N PRO A 67 -0.16 -42.00 -4.47
CA PRO A 67 -0.13 -41.12 -5.63
C PRO A 67 1.26 -41.24 -6.23
N SER A 68 1.37 -41.92 -7.38
CA SER A 68 2.63 -42.34 -8.01
C SER A 68 3.76 -41.33 -7.78
N LEU A 69 4.92 -41.76 -7.27
CA LEU A 69 6.12 -40.91 -7.05
C LEU A 69 6.40 -39.93 -8.20
N LYS A 70 6.10 -40.34 -9.45
CA LYS A 70 6.13 -39.51 -10.67
C LYS A 70 5.32 -38.21 -10.60
N LYS A 71 4.21 -38.14 -9.87
CA LYS A 71 3.41 -36.91 -9.71
C LYS A 71 4.07 -35.96 -8.70
N GLN A 72 4.66 -36.47 -7.62
CA GLN A 72 5.34 -35.64 -6.62
C GLN A 72 6.62 -35.03 -7.20
N GLU A 73 7.44 -35.82 -7.91
CA GLU A 73 8.63 -35.33 -8.63
C GLU A 73 8.29 -34.27 -9.68
N LYS A 74 7.20 -34.46 -10.45
CA LYS A 74 6.72 -33.45 -11.40
C LYS A 74 6.32 -32.13 -10.72
N ILE A 75 5.77 -32.17 -9.51
CA ILE A 75 5.40 -30.97 -8.76
C ILE A 75 6.64 -30.24 -8.22
N THR A 76 7.63 -30.97 -7.70
CA THR A 76 8.90 -30.38 -7.24
C THR A 76 9.71 -29.78 -8.38
N ILE A 77 9.79 -30.46 -9.53
CA ILE A 77 10.46 -29.93 -10.73
C ILE A 77 9.77 -28.65 -11.22
N LYS A 78 8.43 -28.62 -11.28
CA LYS A 78 7.67 -27.41 -11.65
C LYS A 78 7.91 -26.24 -10.70
N LYS A 79 7.96 -26.49 -9.38
CA LYS A 79 8.27 -25.45 -8.39
C LYS A 79 9.70 -24.91 -8.53
N GLN A 80 10.68 -25.78 -8.77
CA GLN A 80 12.07 -25.36 -8.98
C GLN A 80 12.24 -24.54 -10.26
N GLU A 81 11.58 -24.94 -11.34
CA GLU A 81 11.55 -24.21 -12.60
C GLU A 81 10.89 -22.83 -12.46
N GLU A 82 9.79 -22.72 -11.70
CA GLU A 82 9.15 -21.43 -11.42
C GLU A 82 10.08 -20.48 -10.64
N VAL A 83 10.82 -20.99 -9.65
CA VAL A 83 11.81 -20.21 -8.90
C VAL A 83 12.94 -19.73 -9.80
N ARG A 84 13.45 -20.61 -10.70
CA ARG A 84 14.47 -20.24 -11.69
C ARG A 84 13.98 -19.13 -12.61
N ARG A 85 12.77 -19.23 -13.16
CA ARG A 85 12.16 -18.19 -14.01
C ARG A 85 12.00 -16.86 -13.28
N LYS A 86 11.61 -16.88 -12.00
CA LYS A 86 11.52 -15.66 -11.17
C LYS A 86 12.90 -15.02 -10.96
N GLN A 87 13.93 -15.83 -10.68
CA GLN A 87 15.30 -15.34 -10.53
C GLN A 87 15.85 -14.77 -11.84
N GLU A 88 15.61 -15.44 -12.96
CA GLU A 88 16.04 -14.98 -14.28
C GLU A 88 15.33 -13.68 -14.68
N SER A 89 14.01 -13.59 -14.46
CA SER A 89 13.25 -12.35 -14.66
C SER A 89 13.80 -11.19 -13.81
N ALA A 90 14.14 -11.45 -12.55
CA ALA A 90 14.76 -10.45 -11.69
C ALA A 90 16.16 -10.03 -12.18
N ARG A 91 16.97 -10.97 -12.69
CA ARG A 91 18.27 -10.68 -13.30
C ARG A 91 18.11 -9.80 -14.55
N ARG A 92 17.23 -10.18 -15.48
CA ARG A 92 16.93 -9.40 -16.69
C ARG A 92 16.46 -7.99 -16.35
N LYS A 93 15.57 -7.82 -15.36
CA LYS A 93 15.14 -6.50 -14.89
C LYS A 93 16.29 -5.65 -14.36
N ARG A 94 17.21 -6.23 -13.58
CA ARG A 94 18.40 -5.52 -13.08
C ARG A 94 19.34 -5.13 -14.20
N GLU A 95 19.55 -6.01 -15.17
CA GLU A 95 20.40 -5.74 -16.33
C GLU A 95 19.81 -4.62 -17.21
N SER A 96 18.51 -4.67 -17.51
CA SER A 96 17.84 -3.60 -18.25
C SER A 96 17.90 -2.26 -17.50
N ALA A 97 17.81 -2.27 -16.17
CA ALA A 97 17.96 -1.05 -15.38
C ALA A 97 19.38 -0.46 -15.47
N ARG A 98 20.41 -1.31 -15.46
CA ARG A 98 21.81 -0.89 -15.66
C ARG A 98 22.03 -0.29 -17.04
N LYS A 99 21.57 -0.96 -18.10
CA LYS A 99 21.66 -0.45 -19.48
C LYS A 99 21.02 0.93 -19.62
N ARG A 100 19.81 1.13 -19.07
CA ARG A 100 19.15 2.44 -19.05
C ARG A 100 19.95 3.50 -18.28
N GLN A 101 20.59 3.13 -17.18
CA GLN A 101 21.45 4.04 -16.44
C GLN A 101 22.67 4.44 -17.27
N GLU A 102 23.35 3.48 -17.90
CA GLU A 102 24.50 3.73 -18.78
C GLU A 102 24.12 4.63 -19.97
N GLU A 103 23.01 4.34 -20.66
CA GLU A 103 22.47 5.16 -21.75
C GLU A 103 22.18 6.59 -21.29
N THR A 104 21.54 6.75 -20.12
CA THR A 104 21.27 8.09 -19.58
C THR A 104 22.54 8.82 -19.16
N GLN A 105 23.58 8.16 -18.69
CA GLN A 105 24.88 8.81 -18.44
C GLN A 105 25.56 9.24 -19.73
N LEU A 106 25.54 8.38 -20.76
CA LEU A 106 26.13 8.67 -22.05
C LEU A 106 25.47 9.92 -22.67
N TYR A 107 24.13 9.95 -22.71
CA TYR A 107 23.37 11.10 -23.19
C TYR A 107 23.70 12.39 -22.44
N ARG A 108 23.86 12.33 -21.11
CA ARG A 108 24.26 13.50 -20.31
C ARG A 108 25.64 13.99 -20.71
N LYS A 109 26.61 13.09 -20.83
CA LYS A 109 27.98 13.44 -21.21
C LYS A 109 28.02 14.07 -22.60
N GLU A 110 27.36 13.47 -23.58
CA GLU A 110 27.28 14.00 -24.95
C GLU A 110 26.65 15.40 -25.00
N ARG A 111 25.53 15.61 -24.29
CA ARG A 111 24.80 16.89 -24.31
C ARG A 111 25.58 18.07 -23.74
N TYR A 112 26.43 17.80 -22.75
CA TYR A 112 27.20 18.84 -22.06
C TYR A 112 28.69 18.79 -22.40
N LEU A 113 29.08 17.95 -23.36
CA LEU A 113 30.43 17.88 -23.90
C LEU A 113 30.79 19.21 -24.57
N GLY A 114 31.96 19.77 -24.21
CA GLY A 114 32.44 21.03 -24.78
C GLY A 114 31.73 22.30 -24.29
N LYS A 115 30.74 22.20 -23.39
CA LYS A 115 30.16 23.40 -22.75
C LYS A 115 31.08 23.94 -21.66
N SER A 116 31.29 25.26 -21.66
CA SER A 116 32.11 25.91 -20.64
C SER A 116 31.39 25.94 -19.29
N LEU A 117 32.03 25.38 -18.25
CA LEU A 117 31.51 25.41 -16.88
C LEU A 117 31.72 26.77 -16.20
N SER A 118 32.39 27.73 -16.86
CA SER A 118 32.69 29.07 -16.32
C SER A 118 31.44 29.90 -16.01
N VAL A 119 30.29 29.59 -16.62
CA VAL A 119 29.00 30.24 -16.37
C VAL A 119 28.41 29.81 -15.02
N LEU A 120 28.90 28.71 -14.44
CA LEU A 120 28.41 28.15 -13.19
C LEU A 120 29.12 28.73 -11.97
N THR A 121 28.37 28.88 -10.88
CA THR A 121 29.00 29.13 -9.57
C THR A 121 29.75 27.88 -9.08
N PRO A 122 30.72 28.00 -8.16
CA PRO A 122 31.46 26.84 -7.64
C PRO A 122 30.57 25.75 -7.04
N ALA A 123 29.46 26.14 -6.38
CA ALA A 123 28.49 25.19 -5.83
C ALA A 123 27.71 24.46 -6.94
N GLU A 124 27.27 25.20 -7.97
CA GLU A 124 26.59 24.62 -9.14
C GLU A 124 27.52 23.68 -9.91
N SER A 125 28.78 24.08 -10.12
CA SER A 125 29.78 23.27 -10.83
C SER A 125 30.07 21.96 -10.12
N ARG A 126 30.26 21.96 -8.78
CA ARG A 126 30.50 20.73 -8.00
C ARG A 126 29.32 19.76 -8.08
N VAL A 127 28.09 20.26 -7.95
CA VAL A 127 26.87 19.45 -8.09
C VAL A 127 26.74 18.91 -9.51
N PHE A 128 27.02 19.74 -10.52
CA PHE A 128 26.88 19.39 -11.92
C PHE A 128 27.87 18.31 -12.36
N LEU A 129 29.14 18.40 -11.94
CA LEU A 129 30.16 17.39 -12.21
C LEU A 129 29.81 16.04 -11.61
N LEU A 130 29.41 16.00 -10.32
CA LEU A 130 28.99 14.76 -9.68
C LEU A 130 27.75 14.15 -10.36
N TRP A 131 26.85 14.99 -10.87
CA TRP A 131 25.70 14.50 -11.62
C TRP A 131 26.07 13.93 -13.01
N LEU A 132 27.08 14.50 -13.67
CA LEU A 132 27.67 13.96 -14.92
C LEU A 132 28.41 12.64 -14.71
N ASP A 133 29.06 12.48 -13.55
CA ASP A 133 29.68 11.22 -13.14
C ASP A 133 28.65 10.14 -12.77
N GLY A 134 27.39 10.54 -12.62
CA GLY A 134 26.26 9.65 -12.46
C GLY A 134 25.80 9.43 -11.02
N PHE A 135 26.31 10.22 -10.07
CA PHE A 135 25.83 10.19 -8.69
C PHE A 135 24.35 10.59 -8.58
N THR A 136 23.64 9.93 -7.68
CA THR A 136 22.26 10.28 -7.33
C THR A 136 22.21 11.55 -6.49
N TYR A 137 21.08 12.26 -6.45
CA TYR A 137 20.95 13.48 -5.64
C TYR A 137 21.25 13.25 -4.16
N ARG A 138 20.95 12.06 -3.63
CA ARG A 138 21.27 11.69 -2.25
C ARG A 138 22.78 11.58 -2.04
N GLU A 139 23.46 10.82 -2.90
CA GLU A 139 24.93 10.64 -2.82
C GLU A 139 25.68 11.96 -3.03
N ILE A 140 25.18 12.83 -3.91
CA ILE A 140 25.73 14.18 -4.10
C ILE A 140 25.60 14.99 -2.81
N GLY A 141 24.47 14.88 -2.11
CA GLY A 141 24.23 15.58 -0.85
C GLY A 141 25.12 15.09 0.27
N GLU A 142 25.33 13.78 0.35
CA GLU A 142 26.27 13.16 1.28
C GLU A 142 27.71 13.61 1.00
N LYS A 143 28.14 13.60 -0.27
CA LYS A 143 29.51 14.04 -0.66
C LYS A 143 29.76 15.52 -0.42
N LEU A 144 28.78 16.37 -0.67
CA LEU A 144 28.91 17.82 -0.50
C LEU A 144 28.52 18.31 0.90
N GLN A 145 28.05 17.40 1.76
CA GLN A 145 27.47 17.72 3.08
C GLN A 145 26.35 18.77 3.00
N VAL A 146 25.54 18.71 1.93
CA VAL A 146 24.40 19.59 1.71
C VAL A 146 23.12 18.78 1.74
N SER A 147 22.27 19.02 2.73
CA SER A 147 21.02 18.27 2.93
C SER A 147 19.89 18.70 1.99
N ALA A 148 19.91 19.92 1.46
CA ALA A 148 18.82 20.49 0.67
C ALA A 148 19.29 21.39 -0.48
N GLY A 149 18.54 21.40 -1.58
CA GLY A 149 18.74 22.34 -2.69
C GLY A 149 19.62 21.86 -3.85
N ILE A 150 20.08 20.61 -3.84
CA ILE A 150 20.90 20.02 -4.93
C ILE A 150 20.15 20.05 -6.27
N GLY A 151 18.87 19.64 -6.26
CA GLY A 151 18.04 19.68 -7.47
C GLY A 151 17.85 21.09 -8.00
N THR A 152 17.77 22.09 -7.11
CA THR A 152 17.70 23.50 -7.51
C THR A 152 19.01 23.96 -8.13
N LEU A 153 20.16 23.67 -7.51
CA LEU A 153 21.49 24.00 -8.04
C LEU A 153 21.72 23.35 -9.40
N LEU A 154 21.37 22.08 -9.55
CA LEU A 154 21.49 21.36 -10.81
C LEU A 154 20.59 21.96 -11.90
N ASN A 155 19.35 22.29 -11.57
CA ASN A 155 18.44 22.91 -12.55
C ASN A 155 18.90 24.30 -12.98
N ARG A 156 19.44 25.11 -12.06
CA ARG A 156 20.06 26.39 -12.44
C ARG A 156 21.27 26.16 -13.35
N ALA A 157 22.13 25.21 -13.00
CA ALA A 157 23.30 24.87 -13.80
C ALA A 157 22.93 24.45 -15.23
N ARG A 158 21.97 23.54 -15.37
CA ARG A 158 21.46 23.10 -16.68
C ARG A 158 20.90 24.25 -17.50
N LYS A 159 20.05 25.08 -16.91
CA LYS A 159 19.46 26.25 -17.59
C LYS A 159 20.54 27.24 -18.04
N LYS A 160 21.56 27.50 -17.21
CA LYS A 160 22.69 28.39 -17.55
C LYS A 160 23.48 27.84 -18.73
N LEU A 161 23.79 26.55 -18.71
CA LEU A 161 24.52 25.86 -19.80
C LEU A 161 23.68 25.68 -21.07
N ASP A 162 22.36 25.59 -20.95
CA ASP A 162 21.43 25.49 -22.08
C ASP A 162 21.01 26.88 -22.60
N GLY A 163 21.52 27.98 -22.02
CA GLY A 163 21.20 29.35 -22.42
C GLY A 163 19.76 29.79 -22.11
N THR A 164 19.03 29.00 -21.33
CA THR A 164 17.60 29.21 -20.98
C THR A 164 17.43 29.72 -19.55
N TYR A 165 18.50 30.24 -18.94
CA TYR A 165 18.46 30.82 -17.60
C TYR A 165 17.87 32.23 -17.63
N GLU A 166 16.58 32.30 -17.94
CA GLU A 166 15.73 33.45 -17.65
C GLU A 166 15.19 33.24 -16.24
N GLU A 167 15.69 34.02 -15.29
CA GLU A 167 14.92 34.59 -14.18
C GLU A 167 15.89 35.22 -13.16
N THR A 168 16.20 36.50 -13.38
CA THR A 168 16.59 37.37 -12.26
C THR A 168 15.47 37.35 -11.23
N ARG A 169 15.80 37.45 -9.94
CA ARG A 169 14.82 37.52 -8.83
C ARG A 169 13.73 38.59 -9.07
N GLN A 170 14.07 39.62 -9.84
CA GLN A 170 13.17 40.66 -10.32
C GLN A 170 12.08 40.14 -11.28
N GLN A 171 12.42 39.34 -12.30
CA GLN A 171 11.46 38.74 -13.24
C GLN A 171 10.51 37.76 -12.53
N ILE A 172 11.01 36.96 -11.58
CA ILE A 172 10.18 36.08 -10.72
C ILE A 172 9.18 36.91 -9.92
N ASN A 173 9.63 38.02 -9.33
CA ASN A 173 8.79 38.90 -8.54
C ASN A 173 7.74 39.61 -9.43
N LEU A 174 8.09 40.00 -10.66
CA LEU A 174 7.17 40.57 -11.63
C LEU A 174 6.07 39.58 -12.00
N ARG A 175 6.43 38.34 -12.34
CA ARG A 175 5.47 37.27 -12.65
C ARG A 175 4.54 36.94 -11.47
N ARG A 176 5.08 36.95 -10.23
CA ARG A 176 4.26 36.79 -9.01
C ARG A 176 3.30 37.96 -8.81
N LYS A 177 3.73 39.20 -9.09
CA LYS A 177 2.84 40.38 -9.04
C LYS A 177 1.74 40.28 -10.09
N GLU A 178 2.08 39.86 -11.30
CA GLU A 178 1.12 39.69 -12.40
C GLU A 178 0.07 38.62 -12.11
N ASN A 179 0.48 37.46 -11.60
CA ASN A 179 -0.47 36.40 -11.20
C ASN A 179 -1.41 36.86 -10.07
N ARG A 180 -0.94 37.65 -9.09
CA ARG A 180 -1.81 38.22 -8.06
C ARG A 180 -2.86 39.17 -8.63
N LYS A 181 -2.51 39.95 -9.66
CA LYS A 181 -3.46 40.84 -10.34
C LYS A 181 -4.55 40.06 -11.06
N LYS A 182 -4.18 39.01 -11.81
CA LYS A 182 -5.14 38.14 -12.50
C LYS A 182 -6.14 37.49 -11.55
N CYS A 183 -5.69 36.92 -10.44
CA CYS A 183 -6.61 36.33 -9.45
C CYS A 183 -7.57 37.39 -8.85
N HIS A 184 -7.11 38.62 -8.60
CA HIS A 184 -7.97 39.69 -8.11
C HIS A 184 -9.02 40.16 -9.13
N GLU A 185 -8.67 40.18 -10.43
CA GLU A 185 -9.62 40.48 -11.50
C GLU A 185 -10.66 39.37 -11.63
N GLU A 186 -10.25 38.10 -11.62
CA GLU A 186 -11.15 36.93 -11.64
C GLU A 186 -12.09 36.92 -10.44
N ASP A 187 -11.58 37.17 -9.23
CA ASP A 187 -12.39 37.25 -8.00
C ASP A 187 -13.40 38.42 -8.05
N SER A 188 -13.00 39.56 -8.61
CA SER A 188 -13.89 40.73 -8.79
C SER A 188 -14.99 40.44 -9.81
N GLU A 189 -14.67 39.73 -10.89
CA GLU A 189 -15.63 39.31 -11.91
C GLU A 189 -16.66 38.30 -11.36
N ILE A 190 -16.21 37.37 -10.51
CA ILE A 190 -17.07 36.43 -9.80
C ILE A 190 -17.99 37.17 -8.83
N GLN A 191 -17.47 38.15 -8.08
CA GLN A 191 -18.29 38.94 -7.17
C GLN A 191 -19.34 39.79 -7.89
N HIS A 192 -19.01 40.36 -9.06
CA HIS A 192 -19.96 41.12 -9.87
C HIS A 192 -21.10 40.28 -10.44
N LYS A 193 -20.88 38.97 -10.65
CA LYS A 193 -21.89 38.00 -11.13
C LYS A 193 -22.77 37.43 -10.02
N LEU A 194 -22.41 37.62 -8.74
CA LEU A 194 -23.20 37.14 -7.61
C LEU A 194 -24.30 38.13 -7.24
N LYS A 195 -25.56 37.68 -7.27
CA LYS A 195 -26.70 38.48 -6.78
C LYS A 195 -26.44 38.96 -5.35
N SER A 196 -26.73 40.24 -5.09
CA SER A 196 -26.61 40.81 -3.75
C SER A 196 -27.39 39.96 -2.74
N ARG A 197 -26.90 39.90 -1.51
CA ARG A 197 -27.57 39.19 -0.41
C ARG A 197 -29.03 39.62 -0.27
N GLU A 198 -29.32 40.91 -0.46
CA GLU A 198 -30.67 41.46 -0.42
C GLU A 198 -31.55 40.96 -1.56
N GLN A 199 -31.02 40.90 -2.78
CA GLN A 199 -31.74 40.35 -3.93
C GLN A 199 -32.09 38.88 -3.73
N ARG A 200 -31.14 38.08 -3.23
CA ARG A 200 -31.39 36.66 -2.89
C ARG A 200 -32.47 36.49 -1.82
N LEU A 201 -32.46 37.33 -0.79
CA LEU A 201 -33.47 37.31 0.26
C LEU A 201 -34.84 37.77 -0.24
N SER A 202 -34.89 38.76 -1.12
CA SER A 202 -36.13 39.25 -1.75
C SER A 202 -36.76 38.17 -2.62
N GLU A 203 -35.99 37.55 -3.51
CA GLU A 203 -36.44 36.46 -4.37
C GLU A 203 -36.97 35.27 -3.54
N MET A 204 -36.26 34.90 -2.47
CA MET A 204 -36.69 33.84 -1.56
C MET A 204 -38.01 34.19 -0.84
N ARG A 205 -38.18 35.43 -0.38
CA ARG A 205 -39.43 35.89 0.26
C ARG A 205 -40.59 35.83 -0.71
N GLU A 206 -40.38 36.28 -1.94
CA GLU A 206 -41.42 36.30 -2.97
C GLU A 206 -41.82 34.88 -3.40
N TYR A 207 -40.82 34.00 -3.58
CA TYR A 207 -41.05 32.58 -3.83
C TYR A 207 -41.88 31.94 -2.72
N ASN A 208 -41.47 32.13 -1.45
CA ASN A 208 -42.19 31.58 -0.30
C ASN A 208 -43.64 32.10 -0.23
N LYS A 209 -43.85 33.39 -0.53
CA LYS A 209 -45.20 33.99 -0.59
C LYS A 209 -46.07 33.29 -1.64
N ARG A 210 -45.55 33.10 -2.86
CA ARG A 210 -46.27 32.39 -3.94
C ARG A 210 -46.53 30.93 -3.58
N TYR A 211 -45.55 30.26 -3.00
CA TYR A 211 -45.67 28.86 -2.55
C TYR A 211 -46.78 28.69 -1.51
N TYR A 212 -46.80 29.51 -0.46
CA TYR A 212 -47.85 29.45 0.56
C TYR A 212 -49.24 29.81 0.03
N GLN A 213 -49.33 30.69 -0.97
CA GLN A 213 -50.60 31.00 -1.61
C GLN A 213 -51.12 29.82 -2.44
N ALA A 214 -50.27 29.20 -3.26
CA ALA A 214 -50.65 28.09 -4.12
C ALA A 214 -51.00 26.81 -3.34
N TYR A 215 -50.26 26.51 -2.27
CA TYR A 215 -50.41 25.26 -1.51
C TYR A 215 -51.12 25.45 -0.16
N ARG A 216 -51.86 26.56 0.01
CA ARG A 216 -52.47 26.94 1.29
C ARG A 216 -53.39 25.84 1.85
N GLU A 217 -54.29 25.34 1.01
CA GLU A 217 -55.29 24.35 1.42
C GLU A 217 -54.65 23.00 1.76
N GLU A 218 -53.67 22.57 0.98
CA GLU A 218 -52.90 21.34 1.24
C GLU A 218 -52.10 21.44 2.54
N ILE A 219 -51.46 22.59 2.81
CA ILE A 219 -50.72 22.81 4.05
C ILE A 219 -51.67 22.79 5.25
N LEU A 220 -52.85 23.40 5.12
CA LEU A 220 -53.86 23.40 6.19
C LEU A 220 -54.48 22.01 6.41
N SER A 221 -54.73 21.24 5.35
CA SER A 221 -55.26 19.87 5.45
C SER A 221 -54.24 18.90 6.10
N ARG A 222 -52.96 19.01 5.73
CA ARG A 222 -51.85 18.29 6.40
C ARG A 222 -51.69 18.66 7.87
N ARG A 223 -51.91 19.93 8.23
CA ARG A 223 -51.86 20.37 9.64
C ARG A 223 -53.04 19.83 10.45
N LYS A 224 -54.25 19.84 9.89
CA LYS A 224 -55.45 19.29 10.53
C LYS A 224 -55.34 17.77 10.74
N SER A 225 -54.89 17.03 9.73
CA SER A 225 -54.68 15.58 9.84
C SER A 225 -53.64 15.23 10.91
N LYS A 226 -52.52 15.96 10.99
CA LYS A 226 -51.52 15.76 12.07
C LYS A 226 -52.05 16.09 13.48
N LYS A 227 -53.00 17.03 13.61
CA LYS A 227 -53.60 17.39 14.91
C LYS A 227 -54.61 16.35 15.40
N ASN A 228 -55.21 15.60 14.48
CA ASN A 228 -56.22 14.57 14.77
C ASN A 228 -55.65 13.16 14.96
N VAL A 229 -54.32 12.98 14.88
CA VAL A 229 -53.70 11.71 15.26
C VAL A 229 -53.72 11.62 16.79
N PRO A 230 -54.41 10.62 17.39
CA PRO A 230 -54.32 10.41 18.82
C PRO A 230 -52.85 10.18 19.17
N LYS A 231 -52.33 10.92 20.16
CA LYS A 231 -51.03 10.60 20.73
C LYS A 231 -51.18 9.25 21.42
N VAL A 232 -50.65 8.19 20.81
CA VAL A 232 -50.40 6.89 21.45
C VAL A 232 -49.22 7.03 22.38
#